data_AF-A0A7K1IZ79-F1
#
_entry.id   AF-A0A7K1IZ79-F1
#
_cell.length_a   1.000
_cell.length_b   1.000
_cell.length_c   1.000
_cell.angle_alpha   90.00
_cell.angle_beta   90.00
_cell.angle_gamma   90.00
#
_symmetry.space_group_name_H-M   'P 1'
#
loop_
_entity.id
_entity.type
_entity.pdbx_description
1 polymer ?
#
loop_
_entity_poly.entity_id
_entity_poly.type
_entity_poly.pdbx_seq_one_letter_code
_entity_poly.pdbx_strand_id
1 'polypeptide(L)' 'DADILEAMDVPPQTTRARLRGEFIRAAKEKKRDYTVDWVHLKLNDQAQRTVLCKDPLKSRDERVEKLIASL' A
#
# COMPACT_ATOMS: atom_id res chain seq x y z
N ASP A 1 -17.08 -7.79 -18.20
CA ASP A 1 -17.63 -8.16 -16.86
C ASP A 1 -16.57 -8.73 -15.93
N ALA A 2 -15.85 -9.79 -16.32
CA ALA A 2 -14.78 -10.37 -15.48
C ALA A 2 -13.73 -9.35 -15.01
N ASP A 3 -13.18 -8.54 -15.93
CA ASP A 3 -12.18 -7.51 -15.60
C ASP A 3 -12.71 -6.44 -14.64
N ILE A 4 -14.02 -6.14 -14.72
CA ILE A 4 -14.67 -5.16 -13.84
C ILE A 4 -14.78 -5.74 -12.42
N LEU A 5 -15.15 -7.02 -12.31
CA LEU A 5 -15.21 -7.72 -11.02
C LEU A 5 -13.82 -7.81 -10.38
N GLU A 6 -12.78 -8.12 -11.17
CA GLU A 6 -11.40 -8.15 -10.65
C GLU A 6 -10.94 -6.77 -10.15
N ALA A 7 -11.25 -5.70 -10.89
CA ALA A 7 -10.86 -4.33 -10.53
C ALA A 7 -11.50 -3.80 -9.24
N MET A 8 -12.52 -4.47 -8.70
CA MET A 8 -13.09 -4.15 -7.38
C MET A 8 -12.11 -4.42 -6.24
N ASP A 9 -11.30 -5.48 -6.36
CA ASP A 9 -10.39 -5.95 -5.31
C ASP A 9 -8.91 -5.80 -5.69
N VAL A 10 -8.60 -5.78 -6.99
CA VAL A 10 -7.24 -5.73 -7.51
C VAL A 10 -6.95 -4.32 -8.05
N PRO A 11 -6.04 -3.54 -7.42
CA PRO A 11 -5.66 -2.24 -7.95
C PRO A 11 -4.85 -2.38 -9.25
N PRO A 12 -4.69 -1.29 -10.04
CA PRO A 12 -3.82 -1.30 -11.21
C PRO A 12 -2.38 -1.65 -10.86
N GLN A 13 -1.87 -2.75 -11.42
CA GLN A 13 -0.55 -3.32 -11.11
C GLN A 13 0.63 -2.50 -11.64
N THR A 14 0.36 -1.50 -12.48
CA THR A 14 1.33 -0.66 -13.19
C THR A 14 1.53 0.71 -12.55
N THR A 15 0.87 1.02 -11.44
CA THR A 15 0.94 2.34 -10.76
C THR A 15 1.20 2.19 -9.26
N ARG A 16 1.41 3.31 -8.56
CA ARG A 16 1.52 3.32 -7.08
C ARG A 16 0.27 2.78 -6.36
N ALA A 17 -0.88 2.70 -7.03
CA ALA A 17 -2.08 2.11 -6.45
C ALA A 17 -1.85 0.66 -6.01
N ARG A 18 -0.98 -0.07 -6.73
CA ARG A 18 -0.51 -1.40 -6.32
C ARG A 18 0.15 -1.37 -4.95
N LEU A 19 1.14 -0.49 -4.75
CA LEU A 19 1.89 -0.35 -3.48
C LEU A 19 0.95 -0.05 -2.31
N ARG A 20 -0.01 0.86 -2.52
CA ARG A 20 -1.02 1.19 -1.52
C ARG A 20 -1.92 0.00 -1.19
N GLY A 21 -2.39 -0.74 -2.20
CA GLY A 21 -3.23 -1.93 -2.01
C GLY A 21 -2.50 -3.04 -1.26
N GLU A 22 -1.24 -3.32 -1.62
CA GLU A 22 -0.40 -4.32 -0.92
C GLU A 22 -0.19 -3.94 0.55
N PHE A 23 0.11 -2.66 0.83
CA PHE A 23 0.26 -2.18 2.20
C PHE A 23 -1.03 -2.30 3.02
N ILE A 24 -2.18 -1.86 2.48
CA ILE A 24 -3.48 -1.95 3.15
C ILE A 24 -3.83 -3.41 3.45
N ARG A 25 -3.64 -4.30 2.47
CA ARG A 25 -3.93 -5.73 2.63
C ARG A 25 -3.10 -6.33 3.76
N ALA A 26 -1.78 -6.14 3.73
CA ALA A 26 -0.88 -6.68 4.75
C ALA A 26 -1.16 -6.11 6.16
N ALA A 27 -1.48 -4.81 6.26
CA ALA A 27 -1.80 -4.20 7.55
C ALA A 27 -3.13 -4.72 8.12
N LYS A 28 -4.16 -4.91 7.27
CA LYS A 28 -5.44 -5.52 7.67
C LYS A 28 -5.26 -6.96 8.15
N GLU A 29 -4.53 -7.78 7.40
CA GLU A 29 -4.25 -9.18 7.76
C GLU A 29 -3.56 -9.29 9.13
N LYS A 30 -2.65 -8.37 9.43
CA LYS A 30 -1.91 -8.32 10.70
C LYS A 30 -2.60 -7.48 11.80
N LYS A 31 -3.82 -6.99 11.55
CA LYS A 31 -4.59 -6.14 12.48
C LYS A 31 -3.78 -4.95 13.02
N ARG A 32 -3.03 -4.28 12.14
CA ARG A 32 -2.24 -3.09 12.45
C ARG A 32 -3.00 -1.83 12.10
N ASP A 33 -2.92 -0.83 12.98
CA ASP A 33 -3.47 0.49 12.71
C ASP A 33 -2.62 1.26 11.69
N TYR A 34 -3.26 1.84 10.69
CA TYR A 34 -2.58 2.57 9.61
C TYR A 34 -3.37 3.78 9.14
N THR A 35 -2.67 4.70 8.48
CA THR A 35 -3.26 5.85 7.79
C THR A 35 -2.67 5.94 6.39
N VAL A 36 -3.52 6.15 5.39
CA VAL A 36 -3.10 6.19 3.98
C VAL A 36 -3.78 7.36 3.26
N ASP A 37 -3.05 7.98 2.34
CA ASP A 37 -3.61 8.90 1.35
C ASP A 37 -3.09 8.54 -0.07
N TRP A 38 -3.05 9.49 -0.99
CA TRP A 38 -2.56 9.27 -2.36
C TRP A 38 -1.05 9.10 -2.45
N VAL A 39 -0.29 9.67 -1.50
CA VAL A 39 1.17 9.67 -1.49
C VAL A 39 1.76 9.15 -0.18
N HIS A 40 1.05 9.15 0.94
CA HIS A 40 1.55 8.66 2.23
C HIS A 40 0.99 7.27 2.55
N LEU A 41 1.90 6.36 2.93
CA LEU A 41 1.58 5.10 3.59
C LEU A 41 2.19 5.14 5.00
N LYS A 42 1.35 5.20 6.03
CA LYS A 42 1.77 5.37 7.42
C LYS A 42 1.28 4.22 8.29
N LEU A 43 2.19 3.64 9.06
CA LEU A 43 1.91 2.70 10.12
C LEU A 43 1.84 3.44 11.47
N ASN A 44 0.75 3.23 12.21
CA ASN A 44 0.48 3.94 13.47
C ASN A 44 1.02 3.16 14.68
N ASP A 45 2.29 2.80 14.66
CA ASP A 45 3.00 2.17 15.78
C ASP A 45 3.78 3.19 16.61
N GLN A 46 4.53 2.75 17.63
CA GLN A 46 5.35 3.66 18.44
C GLN A 46 6.37 4.45 17.61
N ALA A 47 6.87 3.88 16.52
CA ALA A 47 7.86 4.50 15.64
C ALA A 47 7.23 5.40 14.54
N GLN A 48 5.90 5.37 14.37
CA GLN A 48 5.12 6.16 13.42
C GLN A 48 5.71 6.14 11.99
N ARG A 49 6.07 4.95 11.51
CA ARG A 49 6.80 4.76 10.25
C ARG A 49 5.96 5.17 9.04
N THR A 50 6.53 6.00 8.17
CA THR A 50 5.84 6.53 6.98
C THR A 50 6.69 6.41 5.73
N VAL A 51 6.08 6.03 4.60
CA VAL A 51 6.69 6.02 3.27
C VAL A 51 5.93 6.96 2.33
N LEU A 52 6.68 7.72 1.54
CA LEU A 52 6.17 8.70 0.58
C LEU A 52 6.30 8.21 -0.88
N CYS A 53 5.18 8.09 -1.58
CA CYS A 53 5.01 7.60 -2.95
C CYS A 53 4.56 8.73 -3.90
N LYS A 54 5.45 9.70 -4.15
CA LYS A 54 5.15 10.88 -4.99
C LYS A 54 4.92 10.54 -6.47
N ASP A 55 5.71 9.61 -7.00
CA ASP A 55 5.60 9.18 -8.40
C ASP A 55 4.34 8.31 -8.60
N PRO A 56 3.36 8.74 -9.43
CA PRO A 56 2.15 7.97 -9.65
C PRO A 56 2.37 6.67 -10.44
N LEU A 57 3.41 6.60 -11.28
CA LEU A 57 3.67 5.45 -12.16
C LEU A 57 4.63 4.42 -11.54
N LYS A 58 5.30 4.78 -10.43
CA LYS A 58 6.14 3.84 -9.70
C LYS A 58 5.30 2.78 -8.98
N SER A 59 5.27 1.57 -9.52
CA SER A 59 4.51 0.43 -9.00
C SER A 59 5.30 -0.52 -8.10
N ARG A 60 6.61 -0.27 -7.92
CA ARG A 60 7.54 -1.04 -7.07
C ARG A 60 8.41 -0.07 -6.28
N ASP A 61 8.52 -0.25 -4.97
CA ASP A 61 9.36 0.59 -4.12
C ASP A 61 9.84 -0.20 -2.90
N GLU A 62 11.15 -0.42 -2.81
CA GLU A 62 11.78 -1.19 -1.73
C GLU A 62 11.46 -0.66 -0.33
N ARG A 63 11.17 0.65 -0.19
CA ARG A 63 10.81 1.25 1.09
C ARG A 63 9.44 0.77 1.54
N VAL A 64 8.49 0.59 0.60
CA VAL A 64 7.17 0.02 0.87
C VAL A 64 7.30 -1.47 1.19
N GLU A 65 8.13 -2.20 0.45
CA GLU A 65 8.39 -3.63 0.71
C GLU A 65 8.96 -3.85 2.11
N LYS A 66 9.96 -3.05 2.52
CA LYS A 66 10.52 -3.07 3.88
C LYS A 66 9.49 -2.71 4.94
N LEU A 67 8.64 -1.71 4.67
CA LEU A 67 7.56 -1.35 5.59
C LEU A 67 6.58 -2.52 5.78
N ILE A 68 6.14 -3.16 4.69
CA ILE A 68 5.23 -4.31 4.71
C ILE A 68 5.85 -5.51 5.44
N ALA A 69 7.13 -5.81 5.17
CA ALA A 69 7.85 -6.89 5.83
C ALA A 69 7.92 -6.71 7.35
N SER A 70 7.86 -5.46 7.81
CA SER A 70 7.98 -5.08 9.22
C SER A 70 6.65 -4.90 9.98
N LEU A 71 5.52 -5.12 9.32
CA LEU A 71 4.18 -5.10 9.93
C LEU A 71 4.03 -6.25 10.95
#